data_AF-A0A1B8AHL4-F1
#
_entry.id   AF-A0A1B8AHL4-F1
#
_cell.length_a   1.000
_cell.length_b   1.000
_cell.length_c   1.000
_cell.angle_alpha   90.00
_cell.angle_beta   90.00
_cell.angle_gamma   90.00
#
_symmetry.space_group_name_H-M   'P 1'
#
loop_
_entity.id
_entity.type
_entity.pdbx_description
1 polymer ?
#
loop_
_entity_poly.entity_id
_entity_poly.type
_entity_poly.pdbx_seq_one_letter_code
_entity_poly.pdbx_strand_id
1 'polypeptide(L)'
;MLFVAQNTSVPVPKVYCSFKHKDRVYILMERIAGQDLSQGWTQRSEESKARILAQLKTMTAELRSITTPDGIGIANVDGGPIFDQRLPDKSFWGPFATIQDFH
;
A
#
# COMPACT_ATOMS: atom_id res chain seq x y z
N MET A 1 -0.15 6.33 -5.26
CA MET A 1 -1.45 5.70 -5.55
C MET A 1 -1.74 5.52 -7.03
N LEU A 2 -1.21 6.37 -7.93
CA LEU A 2 -1.50 6.28 -9.37
C LEU A 2 -1.26 4.87 -9.96
N PHE A 3 -0.12 4.25 -9.62
CA PHE A 3 0.20 2.89 -10.06
C PHE A 3 -0.89 1.88 -9.69
N VAL A 4 -1.38 1.90 -8.44
CA VAL A 4 -2.46 1.01 -8.00
C VAL A 4 -3.74 1.28 -8.79
N ALA A 5 -4.15 2.55 -8.91
CA ALA A 5 -5.37 2.94 -9.64
C ALA A 5 -5.36 2.54 -11.13
N GLN A 6 -4.17 2.44 -11.73
CA GLN A 6 -4.01 2.05 -13.14
C GLN A 6 -4.02 0.53 -13.35
N ASN A 7 -3.67 -0.25 -12.32
CA ASN A 7 -3.48 -1.69 -12.43
C ASN A 7 -4.53 -2.51 -11.69
N THR A 8 -5.38 -1.87 -10.86
CA THR A 8 -6.44 -2.54 -10.10
C THR A 8 -7.70 -1.68 -10.03
N SER A 9 -8.80 -2.32 -9.65
CA SER A 9 -10.08 -1.71 -9.28
C SER A 9 -10.17 -1.33 -7.81
N VAL A 10 -9.09 -1.53 -7.04
CA VAL A 10 -9.06 -1.18 -5.60
C VAL A 10 -9.28 0.32 -5.46
N PRO A 11 -10.27 0.75 -4.64
CA PRO A 11 -10.54 2.16 -4.45
C PRO A 11 -9.38 2.82 -3.73
N VAL A 12 -8.75 3.79 -4.39
CA VAL A 12 -7.63 4.57 -3.85
C VAL A 12 -7.88 6.07 -4.08
N PRO A 13 -7.42 6.96 -3.19
CA PRO A 13 -7.58 8.39 -3.39
C PRO A 13 -6.99 8.88 -4.71
N LYS A 14 -7.73 9.71 -5.45
CA LYS A 14 -7.17 10.43 -6.59
C LYS A 14 -6.08 11.39 -6.11
N VAL A 15 -4.87 11.27 -6.67
CA VAL A 15 -3.78 12.22 -6.40
C VAL A 15 -3.97 13.45 -7.28
N TYR A 16 -3.98 14.64 -6.68
CA TYR A 16 -4.04 15.91 -7.40
C TYR A 16 -2.65 16.45 -7.71
N CYS A 17 -1.75 16.43 -6.73
CA CYS A 17 -0.35 16.79 -6.93
C CYS A 17 0.54 16.27 -5.79
N SER A 18 1.85 16.29 -6.02
CA SER A 18 2.87 16.21 -4.98
C SER A 18 3.76 17.44 -5.04
N PHE A 19 4.22 17.91 -3.88
CA PHE A 19 5.08 19.09 -3.81
C PHE A 19 5.99 19.05 -2.58
N LYS A 20 7.12 19.75 -2.65
CA LYS A 20 8.06 19.89 -1.54
C LYS A 20 7.87 21.23 -0.86
N HIS A 21 7.77 21.24 0.47
CA HIS A 21 7.72 22.45 1.28
C HIS A 21 8.53 22.24 2.56
N LYS A 22 9.49 23.14 2.86
CA LYS A 22 10.37 23.07 4.05
C LYS A 22 10.97 21.66 4.24
N ASP A 23 11.58 21.13 3.18
CA ASP A 23 12.20 19.80 3.15
C ASP A 23 11.30 18.60 3.42
N ARG A 24 9.97 18.79 3.34
CA ARG A 24 8.98 17.72 3.45
C ARG A 24 8.24 17.55 2.14
N VAL A 25 8.01 16.30 1.76
CA VAL A 25 7.18 15.95 0.60
C VAL A 25 5.74 15.82 1.07
N TYR A 26 4.84 16.52 0.38
CA TYR A 26 3.41 16.46 0.59
C TYR A 26 2.75 15.87 -0.65
N ILE A 27 1.69 15.10 -0.44
CA ILE A 27 0.82 14.59 -1.49
C ILE A 27 -0.57 15.11 -1.20
N LEU A 28 -1.10 15.94 -2.09
CA LEU A 28 -2.49 16.39 -2.05
C LEU A 28 -3.34 15.39 -2.82
N MET A 29 -4.34 14.83 -2.16
CA MET A 29 -5.19 13.78 -2.71
C MET A 29 -6.64 13.93 -2.24
N GLU A 30 -7.55 13.27 -2.95
CA GLU A 30 -8.97 13.19 -2.64
C GLU A 30 -9.22 12.68 -1.21
N ARG A 31 -10.17 13.30 -0.52
CA ARG A 31 -10.67 12.78 0.75
C ARG A 31 -11.80 11.80 0.48
N ILE A 32 -11.56 10.52 0.78
CA ILE A 32 -12.61 9.50 0.73
C ILE A 32 -13.57 9.73 1.90
N ALA A 33 -14.85 9.91 1.60
CA ALA A 33 -15.89 10.00 2.62
C ALA A 33 -16.14 8.63 3.24
N GLY A 34 -16.10 8.55 4.56
CA GLY A 34 -16.30 7.29 5.28
C GLY A 34 -15.95 7.42 6.76
N GLN A 35 -16.08 6.30 7.46
CA GLN A 35 -15.67 6.14 8.84
C GLN A 35 -14.52 5.14 8.90
N ASP A 36 -13.52 5.43 9.73
CA ASP A 36 -12.39 4.51 9.93
C ASP A 36 -12.92 3.16 10.45
N LEU A 37 -12.39 2.08 9.87
CA LEU A 37 -12.83 0.72 10.20
C LEU A 37 -12.65 0.38 11.69
N SER A 38 -11.65 1.00 12.34
CA SER A 38 -11.40 0.83 13.77
C SER A 38 -12.56 1.32 14.64
N GLN A 39 -13.32 2.30 14.16
CA GLN A 39 -14.46 2.81 14.91
C GLN A 39 -15.60 1.80 14.91
N GLY A 40 -15.97 1.35 16.11
CA GLY A 40 -17.08 0.42 16.29
C GLY A 40 -16.77 -1.03 15.94
N TRP A 41 -15.52 -1.39 15.55
CA TRP A 41 -15.18 -2.73 15.05
C TRP A 41 -15.60 -3.85 16.00
N THR A 42 -15.29 -3.70 17.29
CA THR A 42 -15.58 -4.71 18.31
C THR A 42 -17.07 -4.86 18.58
N GLN A 43 -17.87 -3.80 18.35
CA GLN A 43 -19.32 -3.79 18.50
C GLN A 43 -20.08 -4.29 17.26
N ARG A 44 -19.39 -4.52 16.12
CA ARG A 44 -20.04 -5.04 14.91
C ARG A 44 -20.48 -6.50 15.09
N SER A 45 -21.56 -6.88 14.42
CA SER A 45 -21.95 -8.30 14.30
C SER A 45 -20.90 -9.10 13.54
N GLU A 46 -20.82 -10.40 13.84
CA GLU A 46 -19.91 -11.32 13.14
C GLU A 46 -20.19 -11.39 11.63
N GLU A 47 -21.46 -11.35 11.22
CA GLU A 47 -21.84 -11.28 9.81
C GLU A 47 -21.26 -10.03 9.12
N SER A 48 -21.35 -8.88 9.79
CA SER A 48 -20.79 -7.65 9.22
C SER A 48 -19.27 -7.70 9.16
N LYS A 49 -18.59 -8.27 10.16
CA LYS A 49 -17.14 -8.44 10.14
C LYS A 49 -16.73 -9.36 9.00
N ALA A 50 -17.41 -10.49 8.83
CA ALA A 50 -17.15 -11.45 7.75
C ALA A 50 -17.27 -10.81 6.37
N ARG A 51 -18.30 -9.98 6.14
CA ARG A 51 -18.46 -9.24 4.87
C ARG A 51 -17.30 -8.28 4.60
N ILE A 52 -16.87 -7.52 5.61
CA ILE A 52 -15.75 -6.58 5.47
C ILE A 52 -14.45 -7.33 5.21
N LEU A 53 -14.19 -8.42 5.95
CA LEU A 53 -13.01 -9.26 5.74
C LEU A 53 -12.99 -9.88 4.34
N ALA A 54 -14.15 -10.29 3.82
CA ALA A 54 -14.26 -10.77 2.44
C ALA A 54 -13.89 -9.68 1.42
N GLN A 55 -14.36 -8.45 1.60
CA GLN A 55 -13.98 -7.31 0.74
C GLN A 55 -12.48 -7.02 0.81
N LEU A 56 -11.90 -6.97 2.01
CA LEU A 56 -10.46 -6.76 2.21
C LEU A 56 -9.62 -7.88 1.59
N LYS A 57 -10.09 -9.13 1.68
CA LYS A 57 -9.45 -10.28 1.03
C LYS A 57 -9.41 -10.09 -0.48
N THR A 58 -10.52 -9.68 -1.09
CA THR A 58 -10.58 -9.42 -2.54
C THR A 58 -9.62 -8.30 -2.94
N MET A 59 -9.64 -7.16 -2.24
CA MET A 59 -8.74 -6.04 -2.53
C MET A 59 -7.26 -6.43 -2.37
N THR A 60 -6.94 -7.20 -1.33
CA THR A 60 -5.57 -7.68 -1.10
C THR A 60 -5.12 -8.67 -2.18
N ALA A 61 -6.02 -9.56 -2.62
CA ALA A 61 -5.72 -10.51 -3.69
C ALA A 61 -5.45 -9.77 -5.01
N GLU A 62 -6.25 -8.74 -5.31
CA GLU A 62 -6.07 -7.92 -6.50
C GLU A 62 -4.73 -7.16 -6.49
N LEU A 63 -4.37 -6.52 -5.37
CA LEU A 63 -3.06 -5.88 -5.22
C LEU A 63 -1.91 -6.88 -5.43
N ARG A 64 -2.05 -8.11 -4.94
CA ARG A 64 -1.05 -9.17 -5.09
C ARG A 64 -1.00 -9.77 -6.49
N SER A 65 -2.03 -9.56 -7.32
CA SER A 65 -2.04 -10.02 -8.72
C SER A 65 -1.27 -9.10 -9.67
N ILE A 66 -0.86 -7.91 -9.22
CA ILE A 66 -0.03 -7.01 -10.03
C ILE A 66 1.29 -7.71 -10.33
N THR A 67 1.56 -7.95 -11.61
CA THR A 67 2.78 -8.64 -12.05
C THR A 67 3.99 -7.71 -11.91
N THR A 68 5.04 -8.21 -11.29
CA THR A 68 6.34 -7.52 -11.24
C THR A 68 7.05 -7.67 -12.60
N PRO A 69 7.74 -6.62 -13.09
CA PRO A 69 8.59 -6.76 -14.27
C PRO A 69 9.63 -7.88 -14.12
N ASP A 70 9.94 -8.55 -15.23
CA ASP A 70 10.92 -9.63 -15.25
C ASP A 70 12.30 -9.15 -14.77
N GLY A 71 12.97 -9.99 -13.98
CA GLY A 71 14.32 -9.71 -13.49
C GLY A 71 14.40 -8.76 -12.30
N ILE A 72 13.25 -8.28 -11.78
CA ILE A 72 13.21 -7.53 -10.52
C ILE A 72 13.04 -8.51 -9.35
N GLY A 73 13.95 -8.45 -8.38
CA GLY A 73 13.82 -9.16 -7.10
C GLY A 73 12.85 -8.48 -6.15
N ILE A 74 13.19 -8.36 -4.86
CA ILE A 74 12.37 -7.62 -3.89
C ILE A 74 12.79 -6.16 -3.89
N ALA A 75 11.90 -5.30 -4.39
CA ALA A 75 12.13 -3.88 -4.56
C ALA A 75 10.84 -3.07 -4.33
N ASN A 76 10.97 -1.74 -4.29
CA ASN A 76 9.82 -0.84 -4.37
C ASN A 76 9.23 -0.83 -5.80
N VAL A 77 8.15 -0.08 -6.00
CA VAL A 77 7.41 -0.01 -7.28
C VAL A 77 8.24 0.52 -8.47
N ASP A 78 9.33 1.24 -8.20
CA ASP A 78 10.26 1.78 -9.20
C ASP A 78 11.52 0.92 -9.34
N GLY A 79 11.56 -0.27 -8.73
CA GLY A 79 12.72 -1.17 -8.75
C GLY A 79 13.86 -0.80 -7.78
N GLY A 80 13.64 0.18 -6.91
CA GLY A 80 14.63 0.65 -5.93
C GLY A 80 14.49 0.06 -4.52
N PRO A 81 15.23 0.60 -3.53
CA PRO A 81 15.14 0.18 -2.14
C PRO A 81 13.74 0.36 -1.55
N ILE A 82 13.32 -0.56 -0.69
CA ILE A 82 12.11 -0.40 0.12
C ILE A 82 12.37 0.61 1.26
N PHE A 83 11.33 1.34 1.66
CA PHE A 83 11.38 2.25 2.80
C PHE A 83 10.50 1.74 3.94
N ASP A 84 11.08 1.45 5.10
CA ASP A 84 10.34 1.12 6.32
C ASP A 84 11.07 1.68 7.55
N GLN A 85 10.45 2.67 8.19
CA GLN A 85 10.97 3.33 9.38
C GLN A 85 10.96 2.46 10.65
N ARG A 86 10.32 1.28 10.60
CA ARG A 86 10.27 0.34 11.73
C ARG A 86 11.45 -0.63 11.75
N LEU A 87 12.23 -0.69 10.66
CA LEU A 87 13.42 -1.53 10.57
C LEU A 87 14.60 -0.87 11.33
N PRO A 88 15.52 -1.66 11.90
CA PRO A 88 16.65 -1.15 12.67
C PRO A 88 17.62 -0.32 11.81
N ASP A 89 18.48 0.48 12.43
CA ASP A 89 19.66 1.19 11.86
C ASP A 89 19.44 2.20 10.71
N LYS A 90 18.55 1.93 9.76
CA LYS A 90 18.25 2.76 8.58
C LYS A 90 16.84 2.48 8.08
N SER A 91 16.27 3.43 7.35
CA SER A 91 14.92 3.29 6.79
C SER A 91 14.88 2.72 5.38
N PHE A 92 15.99 2.73 4.64
CA PHE A 92 16.07 2.22 3.26
C PHE A 92 16.81 0.89 3.20
N TRP A 93 16.19 -0.11 2.55
CA TRP A 93 16.67 -1.48 2.49
C TRP A 93 16.55 -2.06 1.08
N GLY A 94 17.51 -2.91 0.69
CA GLY A 94 17.54 -3.48 -0.66
C GLY A 94 17.93 -2.47 -1.75
N PRO A 95 17.50 -2.67 -3.02
CA PRO A 95 16.68 -3.80 -3.48
C PRO A 95 17.42 -5.14 -3.28
N PHE A 96 16.69 -6.23 -3.17
CA PHE A 96 17.23 -7.56 -2.92
C PHE A 96 17.04 -8.42 -4.17
N ALA A 97 18.07 -9.17 -4.58
CA ALA A 97 17.98 -10.00 -5.78
C ALA A 97 17.04 -11.19 -5.57
N THR A 98 17.02 -11.74 -4.36
CA THR A 98 16.22 -12.92 -4.01
C THR A 98 15.45 -12.73 -2.70
N ILE A 99 14.47 -13.61 -2.45
CA ILE A 99 13.80 -13.72 -1.15
C ILE A 99 14.81 -14.05 -0.04
N GLN A 100 15.84 -14.83 -0.35
CA GLN A 100 16.87 -15.21 0.61
C GLN A 100 17.73 -14.03 1.04
N ASP A 101 18.00 -13.07 0.15
CA ASP A 101 18.75 -11.85 0.50
C ASP A 101 17.92 -10.88 1.36
N PHE A 102 16.59 -11.00 1.30
CA PHE A 102 15.66 -10.16 2.06
C PHE A 102 15.40 -10.66 3.49
N HIS A 103 15.47 -11.98 3.71
CA HIS A 103 15.26 -12.62 5.02
C HIS A 103 16.55 -12.70 5.85
#